data_AF-N1RTN9-F1
#
_entry.id   AF-N1RTN9-F1
#
_cell.length_a   1.000
_cell.length_b   1.000
_cell.length_c   1.000
_cell.angle_alpha   90.00
_cell.angle_beta   90.00
_cell.angle_gamma   90.00
#
_symmetry.space_group_name_H-M   'P 1'
#
loop_
_entity.id
_entity.type
_entity.pdbx_description
1 polymer ?
#
loop_
_entity_poly.entity_id
_entity_poly.type
_entity_poly.pdbx_seq_one_letter_code
_entity_poly.pdbx_strand_id
1 'polypeptide(L)'
;MQPPSTLDLGRPSTLCDDVQADEEFPLAPDALYDDSLCLTSYTPTLQTSLVLDHYFSTICHLNSSFDSADNPFRSEVVRMMADSPLLFGCVLSMSAAHLYQGDKGSSYIPLEFQTEAMSHLSQTLSKLPVSKECETNDNRPTDLVSREKILNVSDDLLLSIIFLGMTAVGIPAPLV
;
A
#
# COMPACT_ATOMS: atom_id res chain seq x y z
N MET A 1 -69.26 -29.37 3.13
CA MET A 1 -68.93 -28.73 1.83
C MET A 1 -69.58 -27.34 1.83
N GLN A 2 -68.88 -26.34 1.31
CA GLN A 2 -69.19 -24.91 1.44
C GLN A 2 -69.74 -24.35 0.12
N PRO A 3 -70.44 -23.20 0.15
CA PRO A 3 -70.07 -22.10 -0.75
C PRO A 3 -69.82 -20.79 0.02
N PRO A 4 -68.97 -19.88 -0.51
CA PRO A 4 -68.46 -18.72 0.23
C PRO A 4 -69.35 -17.46 0.13
N SER A 5 -69.18 -16.57 1.10
CA SER A 5 -69.74 -15.21 1.08
C SER A 5 -68.80 -14.19 0.42
N THR A 6 -69.37 -13.06 0.01
CA THR A 6 -68.78 -11.98 -0.79
C THR A 6 -68.07 -10.89 0.04
N LEU A 7 -67.52 -9.90 -0.68
CA LEU A 7 -66.99 -8.60 -0.24
C LEU A 7 -65.54 -8.64 0.29
N ASP A 8 -64.67 -7.64 0.11
CA ASP A 8 -64.55 -6.47 -0.78
C ASP A 8 -63.21 -5.83 -0.36
N LEU A 9 -62.19 -5.79 -1.24
CA LEU A 9 -60.83 -5.41 -0.82
C LEU A 9 -60.59 -3.90 -0.95
N GLY A 10 -61.11 -3.15 0.02
CA GLY A 10 -61.01 -1.69 0.06
C GLY A 10 -59.71 -1.14 0.64
N ARG A 11 -58.90 -0.50 -0.24
CA ARG A 11 -57.97 0.64 -0.01
C ARG A 11 -56.76 0.52 0.96
N PRO A 12 -55.70 1.34 0.76
CA PRO A 12 -54.44 1.28 1.51
C PRO A 12 -54.32 2.34 2.64
N SER A 13 -53.62 1.98 3.73
CA SER A 13 -52.89 2.82 4.72
C SER A 13 -52.38 1.91 5.86
N THR A 14 -51.34 2.16 6.68
CA THR A 14 -50.16 3.07 6.74
C THR A 14 -49.32 2.65 7.95
N LEU A 15 -48.01 2.98 8.01
CA LEU A 15 -47.12 2.84 9.20
C LEU A 15 -46.76 1.37 9.57
N CYS A 16 -45.61 1.03 10.14
CA CYS A 16 -44.55 1.84 10.79
C CYS A 16 -43.13 1.52 10.27
N ASP A 17 -42.21 2.40 10.63
CA ASP A 17 -40.75 2.22 10.50
C ASP A 17 -40.21 1.08 11.38
N ASP A 18 -39.25 0.33 10.84
CA ASP A 18 -38.24 -0.39 11.61
C ASP A 18 -36.87 -0.03 11.02
N VAL A 19 -36.34 1.13 11.43
CA VAL A 19 -34.94 1.49 11.20
C VAL A 19 -34.12 0.84 12.31
N GLN A 20 -33.50 -0.29 11.99
CA GLN A 20 -32.51 -0.95 12.83
C GLN A 20 -31.14 -0.60 12.25
N ALA A 21 -30.55 0.54 12.66
CA ALA A 21 -29.79 0.71 13.90
C ALA A 21 -28.46 -0.06 13.86
N ASP A 22 -27.44 0.65 13.36
CA ASP A 22 -26.08 0.66 13.87
C ASP A 22 -25.36 -0.70 14.04
N GLU A 23 -25.03 -1.34 12.92
CA GLU A 23 -23.80 -2.15 12.84
C GLU A 23 -22.59 -1.19 12.67
N GLU A 24 -22.38 -0.37 13.69
CA GLU A 24 -21.15 0.40 13.88
C GLU A 24 -20.02 -0.60 14.13
N PHE A 25 -19.22 -0.89 13.10
CA PHE A 25 -17.98 -1.64 13.24
C PHE A 25 -17.16 -1.00 14.37
N PRO A 26 -16.87 -1.70 15.48
CA PRO A 26 -16.10 -1.11 16.56
C PRO A 26 -14.67 -0.88 16.09
N LEU A 27 -14.38 0.36 15.67
CA LEU A 27 -13.02 0.86 15.48
C LEU A 27 -12.36 0.82 16.86
N ALA A 28 -11.59 -0.24 17.13
CA ALA A 28 -10.95 -0.47 18.42
C ALA A 28 -10.10 0.76 18.80
N PRO A 29 -10.52 1.58 19.79
CA PRO A 29 -9.92 2.88 20.03
C PRO A 29 -8.75 2.76 21.01
N ASP A 30 -7.80 1.86 20.71
CA ASP A 30 -6.59 1.59 21.51
C ASP A 30 -5.41 1.07 20.66
N ALA A 31 -5.41 1.33 19.35
CA ALA A 31 -4.22 1.17 18.52
C ALA A 31 -3.25 2.34 18.80
N LEU A 32 -2.27 2.09 19.67
CA LEU A 32 -1.20 3.00 20.09
C LEU A 32 -0.80 4.04 19.04
N TYR A 33 -1.24 5.29 19.25
CA TYR A 33 -0.67 6.46 18.60
C TYR A 33 0.73 6.69 19.20
N ASP A 34 1.74 6.09 18.57
CA ASP A 34 3.14 6.42 18.86
C ASP A 34 3.46 7.79 18.25
N ASP A 35 3.56 8.81 19.11
CA ASP A 35 3.80 10.22 18.78
C ASP A 35 5.20 10.46 18.16
N SER A 36 5.94 9.38 17.88
CA SER A 36 7.28 9.34 17.30
C SER A 36 7.31 9.33 15.76
N LEU A 37 6.16 9.31 15.07
CA LEU A 37 6.07 9.39 13.59
C LEU A 37 6.35 10.80 13.04
N CYS A 38 7.53 11.35 13.36
CA CYS A 38 7.97 12.68 12.95
C CYS A 38 8.40 12.73 11.47
N LEU A 39 7.45 12.51 10.55
CA LEU A 39 7.60 12.81 9.12
C LEU A 39 7.60 14.33 8.90
N THR A 40 8.68 15.00 9.32
CA THR A 40 8.86 16.47 9.34
C THR A 40 8.51 17.20 8.04
N SER A 41 8.61 16.50 6.91
CA SER A 41 8.41 17.05 5.57
C SER A 41 7.01 16.77 5.01
N TYR A 42 6.12 16.13 5.78
CA TYR A 42 4.87 15.58 5.30
C TYR A 42 3.64 16.24 5.92
N THR A 43 2.64 16.55 5.08
CA THR A 43 1.31 17.00 5.53
C THR A 43 0.28 15.93 5.19
N PRO A 44 -0.28 15.21 6.19
CA PRO A 44 -1.21 14.12 5.94
C PRO A 44 -2.55 14.61 5.36
N THR A 45 -3.03 13.88 4.36
CA THR A 45 -4.42 13.93 3.90
C THR A 45 -5.18 12.73 4.48
N LEU A 46 -6.51 12.80 4.55
CA LEU A 46 -7.31 11.67 5.07
C LEU A 46 -7.03 10.35 4.33
N GLN A 47 -6.95 10.40 2.99
CA GLN A 47 -6.64 9.25 2.14
C GLN A 47 -5.27 8.64 2.46
N THR A 48 -4.26 9.48 2.67
CA THR A 48 -2.88 9.03 2.90
C THR A 48 -2.66 8.52 4.32
N SER A 49 -3.33 9.10 5.33
CA SER A 49 -3.37 8.52 6.68
C SER A 49 -3.97 7.11 6.63
N LEU A 50 -5.15 6.94 6.02
CA LEU A 50 -5.82 5.64 5.91
C LEU A 50 -4.96 4.60 5.16
N VAL A 51 -4.29 5.00 4.08
CA VAL A 51 -3.33 4.14 3.36
C VAL A 51 -2.09 3.81 4.22
N LEU A 52 -1.58 4.75 5.01
CA LEU A 52 -0.43 4.53 5.88
C LEU A 52 -0.77 3.62 7.07
N ASP A 53 -1.95 3.78 7.65
CA ASP A 53 -2.47 2.94 8.72
C ASP A 53 -2.65 1.49 8.23
N HIS A 54 -3.22 1.29 7.04
CA HIS A 54 -3.31 -0.03 6.39
C HIS A 54 -1.94 -0.67 6.15
N TYR A 55 -0.92 0.14 5.86
CA TYR A 55 0.44 -0.38 5.72
C TYR A 55 0.92 -0.99 7.04
N PHE A 56 0.83 -0.25 8.14
CA PHE A 56 1.36 -0.71 9.42
C PHE A 56 0.51 -1.77 10.11
N SER A 57 -0.81 -1.83 9.87
CA SER A 57 -1.69 -2.88 10.40
C SER A 57 -1.55 -4.20 9.64
N THR A 58 -1.34 -4.17 8.32
CA THR A 58 -1.45 -5.35 7.45
C THR A 58 -0.16 -5.62 6.68
N ILE A 59 0.28 -4.67 5.86
CA ILE A 59 1.34 -4.90 4.87
C ILE A 59 2.73 -5.06 5.51
N CYS A 60 3.00 -4.33 6.60
CA CYS A 60 4.24 -4.41 7.36
C CYS A 60 4.42 -5.79 8.03
N HIS A 61 3.32 -6.46 8.40
CA HIS A 61 3.34 -7.85 8.85
C HIS A 61 3.59 -8.81 7.69
N LEU A 62 2.94 -8.63 6.53
CA LEU A 62 3.19 -9.49 5.34
C LEU A 62 4.66 -9.46 4.86
N ASN A 63 5.36 -8.34 5.08
CA ASN A 63 6.77 -8.15 4.72
C ASN A 63 7.76 -8.54 5.83
N SER A 64 7.29 -9.02 7.00
CA SER A 64 8.15 -9.39 8.14
C SER A 64 7.85 -10.82 8.59
N SER A 65 8.87 -11.61 8.90
CA SER A 65 8.70 -12.95 9.49
C SER A 65 8.58 -12.89 11.03
N PHE A 66 8.04 -11.79 11.57
CA PHE A 66 8.01 -11.52 13.01
C PHE A 66 6.58 -11.18 13.47
N ASP A 67 5.91 -12.17 14.07
CA ASP A 67 4.48 -12.14 14.40
C ASP A 67 4.13 -11.34 15.69
N SER A 68 5.06 -10.52 16.21
CA SER A 68 4.84 -9.69 17.41
C SER A 68 4.46 -8.26 17.04
N ALA A 69 3.68 -7.61 17.89
CA ALA A 69 3.41 -6.17 17.80
C ALA A 69 4.70 -5.32 17.86
N ASP A 70 5.71 -5.79 18.58
CA ASP A 70 7.06 -5.21 18.66
C ASP A 70 7.94 -5.60 17.45
N ASN A 71 7.38 -5.48 16.24
CA ASN A 71 8.06 -5.85 15.01
C ASN A 71 9.24 -4.89 14.71
N PRO A 72 10.51 -5.34 14.78
CA PRO A 72 11.65 -4.43 14.58
C PRO A 72 11.70 -3.86 13.16
N PHE A 73 11.15 -4.58 12.18
CA PHE A 73 11.00 -4.09 10.81
C PHE A 73 10.06 -2.87 10.72
N ARG A 74 9.01 -2.83 11.55
CA ARG A 74 8.06 -1.70 11.60
C ARG A 74 8.77 -0.41 12.00
N SER A 75 9.50 -0.45 13.11
CA SER A 75 10.24 0.71 13.62
C SER A 75 11.34 1.16 12.65
N GLU A 76 12.01 0.22 11.99
CA GLU A 76 13.07 0.53 11.03
C GLU A 76 12.52 1.13 9.72
N VAL A 77 11.41 0.62 9.20
CA VAL A 77 10.69 1.24 8.06
C VAL A 77 10.23 2.66 8.40
N VAL A 78 9.60 2.87 9.56
CA VAL A 78 9.24 4.19 10.09
C VAL A 78 10.44 5.14 10.08
N ARG A 79 11.56 4.70 10.64
CA ARG A 79 12.78 5.49 10.76
C ARG A 79 13.34 5.90 9.39
N MET A 80 13.37 4.98 8.42
CA MET A 80 13.85 5.27 7.06
C MET A 80 12.90 6.17 6.27
N MET A 81 11.58 6.07 6.48
CA MET A 81 10.58 6.91 5.79
C MET A 81 10.67 8.40 6.16
N ALA A 82 11.17 8.72 7.36
CA ALA A 82 11.36 10.11 7.79
C ALA A 82 12.39 10.87 6.92
N ASP A 83 13.42 10.16 6.44
CA ASP A 83 14.51 10.71 5.62
C ASP A 83 14.35 10.41 4.11
N SER A 84 13.46 9.48 3.72
CA SER A 84 13.34 8.98 2.35
C SER A 84 11.92 9.15 1.76
N PRO A 85 11.67 10.24 1.01
CA PRO A 85 10.43 10.46 0.27
C PRO A 85 10.13 9.38 -0.79
N LEU A 86 11.17 8.68 -1.26
CA LEU A 86 11.05 7.54 -2.14
C LEU A 86 10.45 6.34 -1.39
N LEU A 87 11.03 5.95 -0.24
CA LEU A 87 10.49 4.84 0.56
C LEU A 87 9.06 5.13 1.03
N PHE A 88 8.79 6.37 1.44
CA PHE A 88 7.44 6.82 1.79
C PHE A 88 6.44 6.62 0.63
N GLY A 89 6.79 7.05 -0.58
CA GLY A 89 5.97 6.83 -1.78
C GLY A 89 5.76 5.34 -2.10
N CYS A 90 6.80 4.52 -1.99
CA CYS A 90 6.71 3.07 -2.20
C CYS A 90 5.81 2.38 -1.16
N VAL A 91 5.86 2.81 0.10
CA VAL A 91 4.97 2.32 1.18
C VAL A 91 3.51 2.66 0.89
N LEU A 92 3.21 3.92 0.54
CA LEU A 92 1.84 4.31 0.17
C LEU A 92 1.36 3.57 -1.09
N SER A 93 2.22 3.38 -2.09
CA SER A 93 1.90 2.66 -3.32
C SER A 93 1.52 1.20 -3.06
N MET A 94 2.34 0.47 -2.30
CA MET A 94 2.06 -0.93 -1.96
C MET A 94 0.77 -1.06 -1.16
N SER A 95 0.60 -0.18 -0.17
CA SER A 95 -0.55 -0.22 0.71
C SER A 95 -1.85 0.11 0.00
N ALA A 96 -1.87 1.16 -0.83
CA ALA A 96 -3.02 1.51 -1.64
C ALA A 96 -3.37 0.40 -2.65
N ALA A 97 -2.37 -0.27 -3.24
CA ALA A 97 -2.60 -1.35 -4.20
C ALA A 97 -3.32 -2.55 -3.57
N HIS A 98 -2.98 -2.89 -2.32
CA HIS A 98 -3.67 -3.92 -1.55
C HIS A 98 -5.02 -3.45 -1.00
N LEU A 99 -5.11 -2.22 -0.51
CA LEU A 99 -6.32 -1.67 0.11
C LEU A 99 -7.46 -1.52 -0.90
N TYR A 100 -7.18 -0.98 -2.09
CA TYR A 100 -8.16 -0.79 -3.16
C TYR A 100 -8.22 -1.97 -4.14
N GLN A 101 -7.70 -3.13 -3.75
CA GLN A 101 -7.67 -4.32 -4.59
C GLN A 101 -9.09 -4.80 -4.93
N GLY A 102 -9.41 -4.80 -6.22
CA GLY A 102 -10.74 -5.19 -6.72
C GLY A 102 -11.78 -4.06 -6.75
N ASP A 103 -11.53 -2.92 -6.11
CA ASP A 103 -12.39 -1.74 -6.23
C ASP A 103 -12.14 -1.02 -7.56
N LYS A 104 -13.06 -1.21 -8.50
CA LYS A 104 -13.01 -0.57 -9.82
C LYS A 104 -13.21 0.94 -9.74
N GLY A 105 -13.97 1.43 -8.75
CA GLY A 105 -14.27 2.86 -8.57
C GLY A 105 -13.05 3.66 -8.09
N SER A 106 -12.23 3.05 -7.24
CA SER A 106 -11.04 3.67 -6.63
C SER A 106 -9.71 3.25 -7.26
N SER A 107 -9.75 2.49 -8.37
CA SER A 107 -8.55 1.94 -9.04
C SER A 107 -7.49 2.95 -9.48
N TYR A 108 -7.84 4.25 -9.55
CA TYR A 108 -6.90 5.34 -9.82
C TYR A 108 -5.97 5.65 -8.63
N ILE A 109 -6.45 5.50 -7.39
CA ILE A 109 -5.70 5.84 -6.17
C ILE A 109 -4.35 5.10 -6.06
N PRO A 110 -4.27 3.76 -6.20
CA PRO A 110 -2.98 3.07 -6.18
C PRO A 110 -2.06 3.44 -7.35
N LEU A 111 -2.64 3.79 -8.52
CA LEU A 111 -1.87 4.22 -9.69
C LEU A 111 -1.22 5.60 -9.48
N GLU A 112 -1.89 6.53 -8.79
CA GLU A 112 -1.31 7.83 -8.43
C GLU A 112 -0.08 7.66 -7.54
N PHE A 113 -0.21 6.90 -6.44
CA PHE A 113 0.92 6.63 -5.54
C PHE A 113 2.06 5.85 -6.23
N GLN A 114 1.74 4.89 -7.10
CA GLN A 114 2.76 4.17 -7.88
C GLN A 114 3.50 5.09 -8.85
N THR A 115 2.78 5.99 -9.53
CA THR A 115 3.38 6.94 -10.48
C THR A 115 4.31 7.91 -9.77
N GLU A 116 3.93 8.42 -8.60
CA GLU A 116 4.79 9.29 -7.79
C GLU A 116 6.02 8.54 -7.26
N ALA A 117 5.86 7.32 -6.76
CA ALA A 117 6.98 6.48 -6.33
C ALA A 117 7.97 6.19 -7.48
N MET A 118 7.46 5.94 -8.70
CA MET A 118 8.29 5.78 -9.91
C MET A 118 9.00 7.09 -10.31
N SER A 119 8.35 8.24 -10.17
CA SER A 119 8.96 9.57 -10.37
C SER A 119 10.13 9.79 -9.40
N HIS A 120 9.92 9.58 -8.10
CA HIS A 120 10.97 9.65 -7.08
C HIS A 120 12.11 8.66 -7.36
N LEU A 121 11.81 7.43 -7.79
CA LEU A 121 12.84 6.43 -8.11
C LEU A 121 13.69 6.87 -9.30
N SER A 122 13.07 7.33 -10.39
CA SER A 122 13.78 7.84 -11.57
C SER A 122 14.70 9.03 -11.23
N GLN A 123 14.20 9.96 -10.42
CA GLN A 123 14.98 11.09 -9.93
C GLN A 123 16.13 10.67 -9.02
N THR A 124 15.96 9.63 -8.20
CA THR A 124 17.00 9.13 -7.30
C THR A 124 18.08 8.39 -8.10
N LEU A 125 17.70 7.46 -8.97
CA LEU A 125 18.62 6.69 -9.81
C LEU A 125 19.47 7.61 -10.72
N SER A 126 18.90 8.68 -11.27
CA SER A 126 19.64 9.63 -12.13
C SER A 126 20.73 10.44 -11.40
N LYS A 127 20.70 10.48 -10.06
CA LYS A 127 21.69 11.17 -9.22
C LYS A 127 22.79 10.25 -8.69
N LEU A 128 22.66 8.93 -8.86
CA LEU A 128 23.61 7.97 -8.28
C LEU A 128 24.90 7.88 -9.12
N PRO A 129 26.06 7.69 -8.46
CA PRO A 129 27.32 7.45 -9.15
C PRO A 129 27.29 6.09 -9.87
N VAL A 130 27.56 6.11 -11.17
CA VAL A 130 27.66 4.90 -12.01
C VAL A 130 29.10 4.67 -12.43
N SER A 131 29.59 3.45 -12.25
CA SER A 131 30.86 2.97 -12.81
C SER A 131 30.61 2.10 -14.04
N LYS A 132 31.53 2.13 -15.01
CA LYS A 132 31.55 1.24 -16.18
C LYS A 132 32.58 0.14 -15.95
N GLU A 133 32.12 -1.07 -15.74
CA GLU A 133 32.97 -2.25 -15.70
C GLU A 133 33.06 -2.83 -17.12
N CYS A 134 34.26 -2.77 -17.71
CA CYS A 134 34.62 -3.46 -18.95
C CYS A 134 35.36 -4.75 -18.59
N GLU A 135 34.74 -5.90 -18.80
CA GLU A 135 35.39 -7.20 -18.66
C GLU A 135 36.03 -7.61 -20.00
N THR A 136 37.37 -7.69 -20.03
CA THR A 136 38.10 -8.22 -21.18
C THR A 136 38.12 -9.74 -21.10
N ASN A 137 37.27 -10.40 -21.91
CA ASN A 137 37.26 -11.86 -21.99
C ASN A 137 38.31 -12.32 -23.01
N ASP A 138 39.52 -12.62 -22.54
CA ASP A 138 40.61 -13.09 -23.39
C ASP A 138 40.20 -14.34 -24.18
N ASN A 139 40.40 -14.29 -25.51
CA ASN A 139 40.25 -15.35 -26.52
C ASN A 139 38.91 -15.47 -27.30
N ARG A 140 38.05 -14.45 -27.38
CA ARG A 140 37.02 -14.42 -28.45
C ARG A 140 36.61 -13.02 -28.92
N PRO A 141 36.45 -12.77 -30.24
CA PRO A 141 35.81 -11.57 -30.74
C PRO A 141 34.32 -11.65 -30.41
N THR A 142 33.93 -11.03 -29.31
CA THR A 142 32.55 -10.99 -28.82
C THR A 142 32.25 -9.60 -28.31
N ASP A 143 31.00 -9.18 -28.52
CA ASP A 143 30.47 -7.85 -28.24
C ASP A 143 30.91 -7.31 -26.87
N LEU A 144 31.42 -6.08 -26.83
CA LEU A 144 31.82 -5.43 -25.59
C LEU A 144 30.58 -4.94 -24.82
N VAL A 145 29.91 -5.86 -24.14
CA VAL A 145 28.80 -5.56 -23.23
C VAL A 145 29.34 -4.77 -22.04
N SER A 146 29.33 -3.45 -22.17
CA SER A 146 29.70 -2.53 -21.09
C SER A 146 28.64 -2.61 -20.00
N ARG A 147 29.00 -3.07 -18.81
CA ARG A 147 28.06 -3.13 -17.67
C ARG A 147 28.19 -1.86 -16.84
N GLU A 148 27.08 -1.13 -16.73
CA GLU A 148 26.95 -0.03 -15.78
C GLU A 148 26.56 -0.58 -14.40
N LYS A 149 27.25 -0.10 -13.37
CA LYS A 149 27.10 -0.52 -11.97
C LYS A 149 26.89 0.71 -11.10
N ILE A 150 25.75 0.73 -10.43
CA ILE A 150 25.42 1.75 -9.44
C ILE A 150 26.29 1.51 -8.20
N LEU A 151 26.99 2.55 -7.77
CA LEU A 151 27.75 2.54 -6.52
C LEU A 151 26.91 3.15 -5.39
N ASN A 152 27.21 2.77 -4.14
CA ASN A 152 26.64 3.37 -2.94
C ASN A 152 25.09 3.33 -2.86
N VAL A 153 24.49 2.19 -3.25
CA VAL A 153 23.06 1.93 -2.97
C VAL A 153 22.84 1.90 -1.46
N SER A 154 21.97 2.78 -0.96
CA SER A 154 21.56 2.83 0.45
C SER A 154 20.43 1.84 0.76
N ASP A 155 20.27 1.50 2.04
CA ASP A 155 19.30 0.49 2.48
C ASP A 155 17.85 0.93 2.21
N ASP A 156 17.55 2.22 2.37
CA ASP A 156 16.23 2.79 2.07
C ASP A 156 15.90 2.72 0.56
N LEU A 157 16.88 2.98 -0.31
CA LEU A 157 16.74 2.84 -1.75
C LEU A 157 16.54 1.38 -2.17
N LEU A 158 17.33 0.47 -1.59
CA LEU A 158 17.18 -0.97 -1.84
C LEU A 158 15.79 -1.46 -1.43
N LEU A 159 15.33 -1.08 -0.23
CA LEU A 159 14.01 -1.43 0.28
C LEU A 159 12.89 -0.82 -0.57
N SER A 160 13.05 0.42 -1.03
CA SER A 160 12.11 1.09 -1.94
C SER A 160 11.95 0.34 -3.27
N ILE A 161 13.05 -0.13 -3.85
CA ILE A 161 13.04 -0.92 -5.10
C ILE A 161 12.32 -2.26 -4.86
N ILE A 162 12.58 -2.93 -3.73
CA ILE A 162 11.88 -4.17 -3.34
C ILE A 162 10.38 -3.90 -3.20
N PHE A 163 9.99 -2.84 -2.48
CA PHE A 163 8.59 -2.49 -2.24
C PHE A 163 7.84 -2.15 -3.53
N LEU A 164 8.45 -1.37 -4.43
CA LEU A 164 7.86 -1.05 -5.72
C LEU A 164 7.70 -2.31 -6.60
N GLY A 165 8.68 -3.22 -6.57
CA GLY A 165 8.61 -4.50 -7.27
C GLY A 165 7.47 -5.41 -6.77
N MET A 166 7.29 -5.52 -5.45
CA MET A 166 6.19 -6.29 -4.85
C MET A 166 4.81 -5.67 -5.12
N THR A 167 4.74 -4.36 -5.38
CA THR A 167 3.48 -3.68 -5.74
C THR A 167 3.03 -3.99 -7.17
N ALA A 168 3.97 -4.24 -8.10
CA ALA A 168 3.66 -4.53 -9.49
C ALA A 168 3.14 -5.97 -9.73
N VAL A 169 3.51 -6.91 -8.85
CA VAL A 169 2.92 -8.26 -8.82
C VAL A 169 1.73 -8.22 -7.87
N GLY A 170 0.53 -7.95 -8.41
CA GLY A 170 -0.68 -7.80 -7.61
C GLY A 170 -0.85 -8.95 -6.61
N ILE A 171 -0.63 -8.62 -5.32
CA ILE A 171 -0.63 -9.58 -4.22
C ILE A 171 -1.99 -10.26 -4.21
N PRO A 172 -2.13 -11.57 -4.45
CA PRO A 172 -3.43 -12.21 -4.37
C PRO A 172 -3.88 -12.18 -2.90
N ALA A 173 -4.96 -11.45 -2.62
CA ALA A 173 -5.58 -11.46 -1.31
C ALA A 173 -5.92 -12.90 -0.90
N PRO A 174 -5.75 -13.28 0.39
CA PRO A 174 -6.14 -14.61 0.84
C PRO A 174 -7.63 -14.83 0.57
N LEU A 175 -7.95 -15.97 -0.06
CA LEU A 175 -9.34 -16.40 -0.23
C LEU A 175 -9.90 -16.76 1.15
N VAL A 176 -10.87 -15.96 1.60
CA VAL A 176 -11.74 -16.25 2.76
C VAL A 176 -12.95 -17.04 2.28
#